data_AF-A0A6A9QK76-F1
#
_entry.id   AF-A0A6A9QK76-F1
#
_cell.length_a   1.000
_cell.length_b   1.000
_cell.length_c   1.000
_cell.angle_alpha   90.00
_cell.angle_beta   90.00
_cell.angle_gamma   90.00
#
_symmetry.space_group_name_H-M   'P 1'
#
loop_
_entity.id
_entity.type
_entity.pdbx_description
1 polymer ?
#
loop_
_entity_poly.entity_id
_entity_poly.type
_entity_poly.pdbx_seq_one_letter_code
_entity_poly.pdbx_strand_id
1 'polypeptide(L)'
;MKGTTNSKKYIVMVSVIIFLIVIISIIAIKPSSSKNCTITIIKQGCIKHGILPCMAKIGLNGSVYYFNLTVYNPGKSVPICCIRLDKVAITFNKIFVFYKNSYYGDEIPQGKNIIIIAFNTTCSNITSLTIHLENGQNLQLNFA
;
A
#
# COMPACT_ATOMS: atom_id res chain seq x y z
N MET A 1 53.12 -44.68 4.99
CA MET A 1 52.13 -43.99 4.13
C MET A 1 51.46 -42.91 4.95
N LYS A 2 51.76 -41.65 4.63
CA LYS A 2 51.53 -40.46 5.46
C LYS A 2 50.75 -39.47 4.60
N GLY A 3 49.61 -38.97 5.07
CA GLY A 3 48.94 -37.81 4.46
C GLY A 3 47.46 -37.99 4.10
N THR A 4 46.58 -38.25 5.06
CA THR A 4 45.12 -38.23 4.82
C THR A 4 44.31 -37.47 5.87
N THR A 5 44.97 -36.84 6.85
CA THR A 5 44.29 -36.16 7.98
C THR A 5 44.08 -34.66 7.74
N ASN A 6 44.92 -34.01 6.93
CA ASN A 6 44.83 -32.55 6.68
C ASN A 6 43.75 -32.19 5.64
N SER A 7 43.50 -33.04 4.65
CA SER A 7 42.50 -32.81 3.60
C SER A 7 41.06 -32.79 4.14
N LYS A 8 40.74 -33.68 5.10
CA LYS A 8 39.41 -33.71 5.74
C LYS A 8 39.11 -32.44 6.53
N LYS A 9 40.08 -31.89 7.26
CA LYS A 9 39.92 -30.61 7.99
C LYS A 9 39.70 -29.44 7.03
N TYR A 10 40.37 -29.46 5.87
CA TYR A 10 40.22 -28.44 4.84
C TYR A 10 38.83 -28.46 4.20
N ILE A 11 38.30 -29.65 3.90
CA ILE A 11 36.94 -29.81 3.34
C ILE A 11 35.88 -29.33 4.32
N VAL A 12 36.03 -29.65 5.61
CA VAL A 12 35.11 -29.17 6.66
C VAL A 12 35.17 -27.64 6.78
N MET A 13 36.37 -27.04 6.80
CA MET A 13 36.55 -25.58 6.79
C MET A 13 35.86 -24.92 5.60
N VAL A 14 36.07 -25.44 4.38
CA VAL A 14 35.44 -24.89 3.17
C VAL A 14 33.92 -25.00 3.23
N SER A 15 33.38 -26.13 3.72
CA SER A 15 31.93 -26.30 3.87
C SER A 15 31.31 -25.28 4.86
N VAL A 16 31.99 -24.98 5.95
CA VAL A 16 31.56 -23.98 6.95
C VAL A 16 31.59 -22.56 6.36
N ILE A 17 32.62 -22.23 5.57
CA ILE A 17 32.73 -20.92 4.92
C ILE A 17 31.60 -20.72 3.91
N ILE A 18 31.30 -21.73 3.08
CA ILE A 18 30.19 -21.67 2.12
C ILE A 18 28.86 -21.48 2.86
N PHE A 19 28.65 -22.21 3.96
CA PHE A 19 27.43 -22.10 4.77
C PHE A 19 27.26 -20.70 5.38
N LEU A 20 28.36 -20.10 5.86
CA LEU A 20 28.39 -18.73 6.37
C LEU A 20 28.05 -17.70 5.29
N ILE A 21 28.60 -17.84 4.08
CA ILE A 21 28.29 -16.93 2.96
C ILE A 21 26.80 -16.99 2.63
N VAL A 22 26.21 -18.19 2.55
CA VAL A 22 24.78 -18.37 2.27
C VAL A 22 23.91 -17.72 3.37
N ILE A 23 24.25 -17.90 4.65
CA ILE A 23 23.52 -17.27 5.75
C ILE A 23 23.63 -15.73 5.69
N ILE A 24 24.83 -15.19 5.44
CA ILE A 24 25.04 -13.75 5.34
C ILE A 24 24.26 -13.16 4.16
N SER A 25 24.22 -13.85 3.02
CA SER A 25 23.40 -13.45 1.87
C SER A 25 21.91 -13.44 2.22
N ILE A 26 21.40 -14.45 2.93
CA ILE A 26 19.99 -14.50 3.35
C ILE A 26 19.65 -13.36 4.33
N ILE A 27 20.56 -13.04 5.26
CA ILE A 27 20.36 -11.94 6.23
C ILE A 27 20.45 -10.57 5.54
N ALA A 28 21.34 -10.41 4.55
CA ALA A 28 21.46 -9.16 3.78
C ALA A 28 20.25 -8.89 2.89
N ILE A 29 19.50 -9.95 2.51
CA ILE A 29 18.22 -9.83 1.79
C ILE A 29 17.06 -9.49 2.74
N LYS A 30 17.30 -9.30 4.06
CA LYS A 30 16.27 -8.70 4.92
C LYS A 30 15.77 -7.44 4.21
N PRO A 31 14.46 -7.33 3.91
CA PRO A 31 13.92 -6.15 3.29
C PRO A 31 14.38 -4.98 4.16
N SER A 32 15.12 -4.06 3.55
CA SER A 32 15.57 -2.86 4.24
C SER A 32 14.32 -2.31 4.92
N SER A 33 14.39 -2.14 6.24
CA SER A 33 13.31 -1.60 7.05
C SER A 33 12.83 -0.37 6.30
N SER A 34 11.70 -0.51 5.59
CA SER A 34 11.19 0.54 4.74
C SER A 34 10.99 1.66 5.71
N LYS A 35 11.69 2.78 5.53
CA LYS A 35 11.47 3.96 6.38
C LYS A 35 9.95 4.15 6.39
N ASN A 36 9.32 3.89 7.53
CA ASN A 36 7.88 3.91 7.67
C ASN A 36 7.45 5.35 7.44
N CYS A 37 7.27 5.71 6.19
CA CYS A 37 6.79 7.02 5.78
C CYS A 37 5.33 7.05 6.18
N THR A 38 5.02 7.81 7.22
CA THR A 38 3.66 8.02 7.67
C THR A 38 2.92 8.84 6.64
N ILE A 39 1.91 8.23 6.01
CA ILE A 39 0.97 8.97 5.18
C ILE A 39 0.02 9.72 6.10
N THR A 40 -0.13 11.02 5.86
CA THR A 40 -0.98 11.89 6.68
C THR A 40 -2.07 12.54 5.82
N ILE A 41 -3.30 12.54 6.31
CA ILE A 41 -4.39 13.34 5.73
C ILE A 41 -4.23 14.77 6.23
N ILE A 42 -4.03 15.71 5.31
CA ILE A 42 -3.88 17.14 5.62
C ILE A 42 -5.24 17.83 5.64
N LYS A 43 -6.11 17.47 4.69
CA LYS A 43 -7.45 18.03 4.58
C LYS A 43 -8.36 17.00 3.97
N GLN A 44 -9.46 16.72 4.63
CA GLN A 44 -10.54 15.91 4.09
C GLN A 44 -11.64 16.83 3.51
N GLY A 45 -12.13 16.49 2.33
CA GLY A 45 -13.36 17.01 1.77
C GLY A 45 -14.57 16.17 2.19
N CYS A 46 -15.77 16.66 1.90
CA CYS A 46 -17.00 15.92 2.18
C CYS A 46 -17.12 14.67 1.30
N ILE A 47 -17.82 13.65 1.81
CA ILE A 47 -18.26 12.54 0.99
C ILE A 47 -19.33 13.00 0.00
N LYS A 48 -19.20 12.58 -1.25
CA LYS A 48 -20.13 12.90 -2.33
C LYS A 48 -20.57 11.62 -3.02
N HIS A 49 -21.77 11.65 -3.59
CA HIS A 49 -22.31 10.60 -4.43
C HIS A 49 -22.63 11.19 -5.79
N GLY A 50 -22.18 10.54 -6.87
CA GLY A 50 -22.46 10.98 -8.22
C GLY A 50 -21.64 10.27 -9.28
N ILE A 51 -21.74 10.75 -10.52
CA ILE A 51 -21.01 10.20 -11.66
C ILE A 51 -19.70 10.96 -11.80
N LEU A 52 -18.57 10.23 -11.75
CA LEU A 52 -17.26 10.78 -12.07
C LEU A 52 -17.03 10.68 -13.58
N PRO A 53 -16.82 11.79 -14.32
CA PRO A 53 -16.64 11.76 -15.78
C PRO A 53 -15.48 10.87 -16.26
N CYS A 54 -14.45 10.72 -15.43
CA CYS A 54 -13.31 9.85 -15.68
C CYS A 54 -13.63 8.36 -15.55
N MET A 55 -14.73 7.98 -14.88
CA MET A 55 -15.11 6.56 -14.74
C MET A 55 -15.63 5.95 -16.04
N ALA A 56 -16.37 6.72 -16.84
CA ALA A 56 -16.82 6.28 -18.15
C ALA A 56 -15.63 5.91 -19.07
N LYS A 57 -14.49 6.61 -18.93
CA LYS A 57 -13.27 6.33 -19.71
C LYS A 57 -12.55 5.05 -19.29
N ILE A 58 -12.76 4.56 -18.07
CA ILE A 58 -12.18 3.31 -17.56
C ILE A 58 -13.18 2.15 -17.59
N GLY A 59 -14.27 2.27 -18.35
CA GLY A 59 -15.28 1.22 -18.52
C GLY A 59 -16.22 1.03 -17.34
N LEU A 60 -16.22 1.94 -16.36
CA LEU A 60 -17.14 1.93 -15.23
C LEU A 60 -18.26 2.91 -15.48
N ASN A 61 -19.47 2.40 -15.70
CA ASN A 61 -20.65 3.20 -15.93
C ASN A 61 -21.55 3.11 -14.68
N GLY A 62 -21.63 4.19 -13.91
CA GLY A 62 -22.47 4.21 -12.71
C GLY A 62 -22.20 5.38 -11.77
N SER A 63 -23.11 5.55 -10.81
CA SER A 63 -22.92 6.45 -9.68
C SER A 63 -22.00 5.80 -8.66
N VAL A 64 -21.06 6.57 -8.13
CA VAL A 64 -20.12 6.12 -7.11
C VAL A 64 -20.07 7.08 -5.94
N TYR A 65 -19.64 6.57 -4.80
CA TYR A 65 -19.23 7.42 -3.70
C TYR A 65 -17.79 7.81 -3.91
N TYR A 66 -17.49 9.07 -3.64
CA TYR A 66 -16.13 9.57 -3.70
C TYR A 66 -15.89 10.65 -2.66
N PHE A 67 -14.64 10.81 -2.28
CA PHE A 67 -14.23 11.92 -1.43
C PHE A 67 -12.91 12.49 -1.94
N ASN A 68 -12.73 13.79 -1.73
CA ASN A 68 -11.55 14.55 -2.14
C ASN A 68 -10.64 14.75 -0.93
N LEU A 69 -9.40 14.28 -1.00
CA LEU A 69 -8.42 14.40 0.08
C LEU A 69 -7.19 15.15 -0.37
N THR A 70 -6.67 15.99 0.51
CA THR A 70 -5.27 16.39 0.49
C THR A 70 -4.49 15.44 1.38
N VAL A 71 -3.61 14.63 0.78
CA VAL A 71 -2.74 13.68 1.47
C VAL A 71 -1.28 14.09 1.33
N TYR A 72 -0.46 13.77 2.32
CA TYR A 72 0.99 13.85 2.23
C TYR A 72 1.59 12.46 2.47
N ASN A 73 2.16 11.91 1.41
CA ASN A 73 2.91 10.66 1.45
C ASN A 73 4.41 10.99 1.23
N PRO A 74 5.24 11.07 2.28
CA PRO A 74 6.66 11.37 2.13
C PRO A 74 7.47 10.21 1.53
N GLY A 75 6.88 9.01 1.42
CA GLY A 75 7.51 7.80 0.93
C GLY A 75 7.21 7.52 -0.54
N LYS A 76 7.41 6.27 -0.95
CA LYS A 76 6.97 5.76 -2.26
C LYS A 76 5.45 5.66 -2.30
N SER A 77 4.89 5.48 -3.49
CA SER A 77 3.47 5.15 -3.65
C SER A 77 3.11 3.92 -2.80
N VAL A 78 1.94 3.94 -2.16
CA VAL A 78 1.49 2.86 -1.26
C VAL A 78 0.09 2.39 -1.66
N PRO A 79 -0.10 1.10 -2.00
CA PRO A 79 -1.41 0.53 -2.31
C PRO A 79 -2.40 0.57 -1.14
N ILE A 80 -3.68 0.71 -1.49
CA ILE A 80 -4.81 0.62 -0.57
C ILE A 80 -5.30 -0.83 -0.58
N CYS A 81 -5.22 -1.54 0.56
CA CYS A 81 -5.71 -2.90 0.67
C CYS A 81 -7.24 -2.96 0.73
N CYS A 82 -7.84 -2.12 1.56
CA CYS A 82 -9.28 -2.02 1.72
C CYS A 82 -9.69 -0.71 2.38
N ILE A 83 -10.95 -0.34 2.19
CA ILE A 83 -11.62 0.73 2.92
C ILE A 83 -12.67 0.09 3.82
N ARG A 84 -12.66 0.44 5.10
CA ARG A 84 -13.65 0.00 6.07
C ARG A 84 -14.61 1.15 6.40
N LEU A 85 -15.88 0.91 6.12
CA LEU A 85 -17.02 1.77 6.45
C LEU A 85 -17.84 1.04 7.51
N ASP A 86 -17.65 1.38 8.78
CA ASP A 86 -18.23 0.68 9.92
C ASP A 86 -18.01 -0.86 9.85
N LYS A 87 -19.07 -1.60 9.46
CA LYS A 87 -19.08 -3.06 9.33
C LYS A 87 -18.80 -3.57 7.91
N VAL A 88 -18.74 -2.68 6.92
CA VAL A 88 -18.55 -3.02 5.50
C VAL A 88 -17.09 -2.82 5.11
N ALA A 89 -16.49 -3.84 4.51
CA ALA A 89 -15.16 -3.76 3.91
C ALA A 89 -15.28 -3.68 2.39
N ILE A 90 -14.69 -2.65 1.80
CA ILE A 90 -14.52 -2.47 0.37
C ILE A 90 -13.10 -2.93 0.02
N THR A 91 -13.01 -3.98 -0.78
CA THR A 91 -11.75 -4.56 -1.26
C THR A 91 -11.08 -3.67 -2.31
N PHE A 92 -9.76 -3.73 -2.43
CA PHE A 92 -8.95 -2.93 -3.36
C PHE A 92 -9.50 -2.89 -4.80
N ASN A 93 -10.04 -4.00 -5.32
CA ASN A 93 -10.61 -4.08 -6.67
C ASN A 93 -11.89 -3.24 -6.90
N LYS A 94 -12.44 -2.62 -5.85
CA LYS A 94 -13.58 -1.71 -5.91
C LYS A 94 -13.20 -0.27 -5.55
N ILE A 95 -11.89 0.01 -5.41
CA ILE A 95 -11.34 1.30 -5.02
C ILE A 95 -10.61 1.89 -6.23
N PHE A 96 -10.85 3.16 -6.50
CA PHE A 96 -10.25 3.88 -7.62
C PHE A 96 -9.69 5.19 -7.12
N VAL A 97 -8.37 5.36 -7.25
CA VAL A 97 -7.67 6.60 -6.93
C VAL A 97 -7.49 7.40 -8.22
N PHE A 98 -7.87 8.67 -8.16
CA PHE A 98 -7.64 9.63 -9.21
C PHE A 98 -6.69 10.72 -8.74
N TYR A 99 -5.71 11.01 -9.57
CA TYR A 99 -4.68 12.00 -9.34
C TYR A 99 -4.51 12.83 -10.60
N LYS A 100 -4.45 14.17 -10.48
CA LYS A 100 -4.36 15.09 -11.62
C LYS A 100 -5.39 14.78 -12.73
N ASN A 101 -6.64 14.57 -12.32
CA ASN A 101 -7.79 14.25 -13.20
C ASN A 101 -7.65 12.97 -14.03
N SER A 102 -6.69 12.09 -13.67
CA SER A 102 -6.45 10.83 -14.36
C SER A 102 -6.60 9.67 -13.38
N TYR A 103 -6.99 8.50 -13.90
CA TYR A 103 -6.98 7.26 -13.12
C TYR A 103 -5.54 6.91 -12.76
N TYR A 104 -5.29 6.71 -11.47
CA TYR A 104 -3.95 6.42 -10.94
C TYR A 104 -3.78 4.94 -10.56
N GLY A 105 -4.88 4.22 -10.31
CA GLY A 105 -4.86 2.86 -9.78
C GLY A 105 -5.59 2.80 -8.45
N ASP A 106 -5.04 2.03 -7.52
CA ASP A 106 -5.51 1.79 -6.15
C ASP A 106 -4.48 2.23 -5.10
N GLU A 107 -3.53 3.08 -5.48
CA GLU A 107 -2.43 3.53 -4.61
C GLU A 107 -2.50 5.01 -4.23
N ILE A 108 -1.84 5.38 -3.12
CA ILE A 108 -1.65 6.77 -2.71
C ILE A 108 -0.35 7.32 -3.30
N PRO A 109 -0.40 8.31 -4.21
CA PRO A 109 0.79 8.83 -4.88
C PRO A 109 1.76 9.50 -3.90
N GLN A 110 3.05 9.38 -4.19
CA GLN A 110 4.12 10.07 -3.46
C GLN A 110 3.95 11.60 -3.51
N GLY A 111 4.25 12.25 -2.38
CA GLY A 111 4.25 13.70 -2.21
C GLY A 111 2.99 14.25 -1.56
N LYS A 112 2.84 15.58 -1.61
CA LYS A 112 1.64 16.29 -1.16
C LYS A 112 0.69 16.43 -2.34
N ASN A 113 -0.40 15.66 -2.33
CA ASN A 113 -1.31 15.55 -3.46
C ASN A 113 -2.75 15.78 -3.05
N ILE A 114 -3.54 16.33 -3.99
CA ILE A 114 -5.00 16.29 -3.93
C ILE A 114 -5.41 15.06 -4.75
N ILE A 115 -6.09 14.12 -4.11
CA ILE A 115 -6.56 12.88 -4.71
C ILE A 115 -8.06 12.73 -4.51
N ILE A 116 -8.70 12.05 -5.46
CA ILE A 116 -10.07 11.58 -5.29
C ILE A 116 -10.01 10.08 -5.11
N ILE A 117 -10.59 9.58 -4.04
CA ILE A 117 -10.80 8.14 -3.86
C ILE A 117 -12.27 7.87 -4.09
N ALA A 118 -12.56 7.06 -5.09
CA ALA A 118 -13.91 6.63 -5.45
C ALA A 118 -14.07 5.14 -5.19
N PHE A 119 -15.28 4.72 -4.86
CA PHE A 119 -15.59 3.32 -4.61
C PHE A 119 -17.04 3.02 -4.96
N ASN A 120 -17.25 1.81 -5.49
CA ASN A 120 -18.55 1.35 -5.96
C ASN A 120 -19.23 0.50 -4.87
N THR A 121 -19.96 1.16 -3.97
CA THR A 121 -20.77 0.52 -2.92
C THR A 121 -22.03 1.35 -2.66
N THR A 122 -23.03 0.76 -2.03
CA THR A 122 -24.16 1.48 -1.43
C THR A 122 -23.90 1.67 0.07
N CYS A 123 -23.79 2.92 0.52
CA CYS A 123 -23.68 3.22 1.94
C CYS A 123 -24.50 4.46 2.29
N SER A 124 -25.49 4.29 3.17
CA SER A 124 -26.22 5.37 3.79
C SER A 124 -25.56 5.76 5.11
N ASN A 125 -25.40 7.07 5.37
CA ASN A 125 -24.92 7.64 6.63
C ASN A 125 -23.49 7.24 7.05
N ILE A 126 -22.51 7.56 6.20
CA ILE A 126 -21.09 7.39 6.54
C ILE A 126 -20.65 8.52 7.47
N THR A 127 -20.34 8.20 8.72
CA THR A 127 -19.81 9.15 9.72
C THR A 127 -18.30 9.07 9.86
N SER A 128 -17.70 7.91 9.57
CA SER A 128 -16.27 7.72 9.53
C SER A 128 -15.88 6.62 8.55
N LEU A 129 -14.63 6.62 8.11
CA LEU A 129 -14.06 5.50 7.36
C LEU A 129 -12.57 5.33 7.69
N THR A 130 -12.09 4.10 7.53
CA THR A 130 -10.67 3.76 7.68
C THR A 130 -10.14 3.20 6.37
N ILE A 131 -9.06 3.78 5.85
CA ILE A 131 -8.32 3.28 4.68
C ILE A 131 -7.14 2.48 5.19
N HIS A 132 -7.12 1.18 4.91
CA HIS A 132 -6.02 0.28 5.26
C HIS A 132 -5.01 0.22 4.11
N LEU A 133 -3.75 0.50 4.40
CA LEU A 133 -2.66 0.56 3.43
C LEU A 133 -1.79 -0.70 3.51
N GLU A 134 -1.15 -1.05 2.40
CA GLU A 134 -0.27 -2.23 2.32
C GLU A 134 0.91 -2.16 3.30
N ASN A 135 1.39 -0.96 3.60
CA ASN A 135 2.45 -0.74 4.57
C ASN A 135 2.02 -0.87 6.05
N GLY A 136 0.79 -1.35 6.30
CA GLY A 136 0.22 -1.55 7.63
C GLY A 136 -0.32 -0.28 8.31
N GLN A 137 -0.29 0.86 7.63
CA GLN A 137 -0.87 2.11 8.14
C GLN A 137 -2.36 2.20 7.89
N ASN A 138 -3.04 2.94 8.77
CA ASN A 138 -4.46 3.22 8.66
C ASN A 138 -4.67 4.73 8.54
N LEU A 139 -5.43 5.16 7.54
CA LEU A 139 -5.87 6.55 7.42
C LEU A 139 -7.33 6.64 7.83
N GLN A 140 -7.60 7.31 8.96
CA GLN A 140 -8.95 7.49 9.46
C GLN A 140 -9.50 8.84 9.02
N LEU A 141 -10.70 8.85 8.45
CA LEU A 141 -11.44 10.04 8.07
C LEU A 141 -12.73 10.08 8.89
N ASN A 142 -13.01 11.22 9.50
CA ASN A 142 -14.22 11.44 10.30
C ASN A 142 -15.02 12.58 9.68
N PHE A 143 -16.26 12.33 9.29
CA PHE A 143 -17.11 13.27 8.57
C PHE A 143 -18.22 13.87 9.44
N ALA A 144 -18.22 13.53 10.74
CA ALA A 144 -19.11 14.08 11.76
C ALA A 144 -18.83 15.56 12.06
#